data_AF-A0A1Y1KLR4-F1
#
_entry.id   AF-A0A1Y1KLR4-F1
#
_cell.length_a   1.000
_cell.length_b   1.000
_cell.length_c   1.000
_cell.angle_alpha   90.00
_cell.angle_beta   90.00
_cell.angle_gamma   90.00
#
_symmetry.space_group_name_H-M   'P 1'
#
loop_
_entity.id
_entity.type
_entity.pdbx_description
1 polymer ?
#
loop_
_entity_poly.entity_id
_entity_poly.type
_entity_poly.pdbx_seq_one_letter_code
_entity_poly.pdbx_strand_id
1 'polypeptide(L)'
;MANKKNLLLLLQNPTEPCFMAKGEKNSVFDMPTDYLPPQYQHLGVQLFNRFGEEAGERIPVKKISLPSLGKILNLPRHANFSLFLPFHRQIAGQLIDIFMGMRNIDELQSMAVYARDRVNPYLFNYCLSVALLHRP
;
A
#
# COMPACT_ATOMS: atom_id res chain seq x y z
N MET A 1 -4.46 -17.83 1.84
CA MET A 1 -3.33 -17.30 1.04
C MET A 1 -3.88 -16.11 0.27
N ALA A 2 -3.21 -14.97 0.29
CA ALA A 2 -3.66 -13.76 -0.39
C ALA A 2 -3.79 -14.02 -1.90
N ASN A 3 -4.89 -13.53 -2.47
CA ASN A 3 -5.12 -13.64 -3.90
C ASN A 3 -4.27 -12.59 -4.62
N LYS A 4 -3.47 -13.01 -5.63
CA LYS A 4 -2.66 -12.09 -6.44
C LYS A 4 -3.49 -10.93 -7.01
N LYS A 5 -4.77 -11.16 -7.33
CA LYS A 5 -5.68 -10.13 -7.86
C LYS A 5 -5.96 -9.00 -6.87
N ASN A 6 -5.87 -9.24 -5.57
CA ASN A 6 -6.11 -8.21 -4.55
C ASN A 6 -5.09 -7.06 -4.66
N LEU A 7 -3.87 -7.35 -5.11
CA LEU A 7 -2.84 -6.32 -5.30
C LEU A 7 -3.24 -5.28 -6.36
N LEU A 8 -4.11 -5.63 -7.31
CA LEU A 8 -4.61 -4.70 -8.32
C LEU A 8 -5.55 -3.64 -7.73
N LEU A 9 -6.25 -3.96 -6.64
CA LEU A 9 -7.10 -2.99 -5.94
C LEU A 9 -6.28 -1.83 -5.35
N LEU A 10 -5.01 -2.08 -5.00
CA LEU A 10 -4.10 -1.06 -4.46
C LEU A 10 -3.69 -0.02 -5.50
N LEU A 11 -3.79 -0.35 -6.80
CA LEU A 11 -3.49 0.56 -7.92
C LEU A 11 -4.67 1.48 -8.29
N GLN A 12 -5.84 1.24 -7.72
CA GLN A 12 -7.04 2.06 -7.94
C GLN A 12 -7.13 3.21 -6.94
N ASN A 13 -7.71 4.33 -7.39
CA ASN A 13 -7.91 5.58 -6.62
C ASN A 13 -6.71 5.90 -5.71
N PRO A 14 -5.54 6.26 -6.29
CA PRO A 14 -4.26 6.28 -5.56
C PRO A 14 -4.23 7.28 -4.40
N THR A 15 -5.07 8.31 -4.45
CA THR A 15 -5.13 9.36 -3.44
C THR A 15 -6.03 9.01 -2.26
N GLU A 16 -7.04 8.16 -2.47
CA GLU A 16 -7.94 7.66 -1.42
C GLU A 16 -7.21 6.70 -0.48
N PRO A 17 -7.43 6.76 0.84
CA PRO A 17 -6.85 5.83 1.80
C PRO A 17 -7.14 4.35 1.51
N CYS A 18 -6.28 3.46 2.00
CA CYS A 18 -6.34 2.03 1.74
C CYS A 18 -7.47 1.32 2.50
N PHE A 19 -7.96 1.92 3.59
CA PHE A 19 -9.08 1.39 4.39
C PHE A 19 -10.47 1.69 3.79
N MET A 20 -10.54 2.48 2.72
CA MET A 20 -11.79 2.70 1.98
C MET A 20 -12.04 1.54 1.01
N ALA A 21 -13.31 1.32 0.67
CA ALA A 21 -13.72 0.30 -0.29
C ALA A 21 -13.08 0.52 -1.68
N LYS A 22 -12.65 -0.57 -2.31
CA LYS A 22 -11.99 -0.58 -3.63
C LYS A 22 -12.67 -1.55 -4.59
N GLY A 23 -12.63 -1.19 -5.88
CA GLY A 23 -13.17 -1.99 -6.96
C GLY A 23 -14.70 -2.10 -6.95
N GLU A 24 -15.22 -2.82 -7.94
CA GLU A 24 -16.67 -3.00 -8.14
C GLU A 24 -17.36 -3.78 -7.01
N LYS A 25 -16.59 -4.60 -6.28
CA LYS A 25 -17.10 -5.44 -5.18
C LYS A 25 -17.11 -4.74 -3.82
N ASN A 26 -16.74 -3.46 -3.76
CA ASN A 26 -16.55 -2.73 -2.51
C ASN A 26 -15.64 -3.51 -1.53
N SER A 27 -14.49 -3.99 -2.02
CA SER A 27 -13.54 -4.79 -1.24
C SER A 27 -12.74 -3.88 -0.30
N VAL A 28 -12.65 -4.22 0.99
CA VAL A 28 -11.92 -3.46 2.01
C VAL A 28 -10.76 -4.28 2.56
N PHE A 29 -9.60 -3.65 2.74
CA PHE A 29 -8.46 -4.27 3.41
C PHE A 29 -8.61 -4.19 4.93
N ASP A 30 -8.77 -5.35 5.56
CA ASP A 30 -8.80 -5.50 7.00
C ASP A 30 -7.36 -5.55 7.53
N MET A 31 -6.87 -4.38 7.93
CA MET A 31 -5.47 -4.17 8.33
C MET A 31 -5.37 -3.85 9.82
N PRO A 32 -4.25 -4.21 10.48
CA PRO A 32 -4.08 -3.87 11.88
C PRO A 32 -3.95 -2.34 12.07
N THR A 33 -4.34 -1.84 13.25
CA THR A 33 -4.43 -0.39 13.53
C THR A 33 -3.10 0.35 13.41
N ASP A 34 -1.97 -0.32 13.64
CA ASP A 34 -0.62 0.22 13.47
C ASP A 34 -0.25 0.48 12.01
N TYR A 35 -0.99 -0.09 11.05
CA TYR A 35 -0.79 0.17 9.62
C TYR A 35 -1.52 1.43 9.17
N LEU A 36 -2.47 1.95 9.94
CA LEU A 36 -3.09 3.25 9.65
C LEU A 36 -2.05 4.37 9.76
N PRO A 37 -2.11 5.40 8.89
CA PRO A 37 -1.33 6.60 9.06
C PRO A 37 -1.57 7.23 10.45
N PRO A 38 -0.56 7.86 11.08
CA PRO A 38 -0.67 8.36 12.46
C PRO A 38 -1.92 9.19 12.75
N GLN A 39 -2.34 10.04 11.81
CA GLN A 39 -3.53 10.88 11.91
C GLN A 39 -4.87 10.10 12.00
N TYR A 40 -4.90 8.83 11.60
CA TYR A 40 -6.09 7.98 11.62
C TYR A 40 -6.03 6.87 12.69
N GLN A 41 -4.91 6.71 13.40
CA GLN A 41 -4.75 5.63 14.39
C GLN A 41 -5.77 5.73 15.53
N HIS A 42 -6.07 6.95 16.00
CA HIS A 42 -7.08 7.19 17.05
C HIS A 42 -8.51 6.84 16.61
N LEU A 43 -8.77 6.86 15.30
CA LEU A 43 -10.09 6.59 14.71
C LEU A 43 -10.23 5.15 14.21
N GLY A 44 -9.21 4.30 14.38
CA GLY A 44 -9.14 2.99 13.75
C GLY A 44 -10.41 2.15 13.95
N VAL A 45 -10.88 2.00 15.19
CA VAL A 45 -12.09 1.21 15.50
C VAL A 45 -13.33 1.76 14.80
N GLN A 46 -13.51 3.08 14.80
CA GLN A 46 -14.68 3.71 14.16
C GLN A 46 -14.62 3.60 12.62
N LEU A 47 -13.43 3.76 12.04
CA LEU A 47 -13.19 3.61 10.60
C LEU A 47 -13.47 2.18 10.15
N PHE A 48 -12.95 1.18 10.88
CA PHE A 48 -13.16 -0.23 10.55
C PHE A 48 -14.62 -0.65 10.72
N ASN A 49 -15.34 -0.14 11.73
CA ASN A 49 -16.77 -0.42 11.87
C ASN A 49 -17.56 0.17 10.68
N ARG A 50 -17.33 1.45 10.35
CA ARG A 50 -18.05 2.13 9.26
C ARG A 50 -17.80 1.49 7.91
N PHE A 51 -16.54 1.34 7.52
CA PHE A 51 -16.19 0.81 6.20
C PHE A 51 -16.28 -0.71 6.13
N GLY A 52 -16.22 -1.40 7.27
CA GLY A 52 -16.36 -2.84 7.34
C GLY A 52 -17.82 -3.31 7.24
N GLU A 53 -18.79 -2.58 7.78
CA GLU A 53 -20.22 -2.92 7.69
C GLU A 53 -20.77 -2.79 6.27
N GLU A 54 -20.30 -1.81 5.51
CA GLU A 54 -20.71 -1.57 4.11
C GLU A 54 -19.86 -2.37 3.09
N ALA A 55 -18.84 -3.12 3.54
CA ALA A 55 -17.93 -3.85 2.67
C ALA A 55 -18.60 -5.08 2.03
N GLY A 56 -18.52 -5.17 0.70
CA GLY A 56 -18.95 -6.38 -0.02
C GLY A 56 -17.98 -7.55 0.14
N GLU A 57 -16.70 -7.26 0.39
CA GLU A 57 -15.65 -8.25 0.62
C GLU A 57 -14.61 -7.71 1.61
N ARG A 58 -14.15 -8.53 2.56
CA ARG A 58 -13.07 -8.18 3.48
C ARG A 58 -11.81 -8.98 3.15
N ILE A 59 -10.73 -8.28 2.85
CA ILE A 59 -9.44 -8.86 2.50
C ILE A 59 -8.53 -8.79 3.73
N PRO A 60 -8.20 -9.93 4.37
CA PRO A 60 -7.36 -9.93 5.57
C PRO A 60 -5.92 -9.55 5.22
N VAL A 61 -5.32 -8.67 6.02
CA VAL A 61 -3.91 -8.26 5.92
C VAL A 61 -3.13 -8.85 7.10
N LYS A 62 -2.04 -9.56 6.81
CA LYS A 62 -1.22 -10.17 7.85
C LYS A 62 -0.29 -9.15 8.49
N LYS A 63 -0.14 -9.22 9.80
CA LYS A 63 0.90 -8.45 10.49
C LYS A 63 2.26 -9.07 10.19
N ILE A 64 3.21 -8.25 9.75
CA ILE A 64 4.58 -8.66 9.41
C ILE A 64 5.59 -7.71 10.06
N SER A 65 6.86 -8.10 10.09
CA SER A 65 7.95 -7.18 10.42
C SER A 65 8.17 -6.24 9.26
N LEU A 66 7.86 -4.95 9.44
CA LEU A 66 7.92 -3.95 8.38
C LEU A 66 9.35 -3.40 8.24
N PRO A 67 9.95 -3.43 7.03
CA PRO A 67 11.20 -2.72 6.77
C PRO A 67 10.99 -1.21 6.85
N SER A 68 12.05 -0.47 7.18
CA SER A 68 12.01 0.99 7.21
C SER A 68 11.84 1.56 5.80
N LEU A 69 10.91 2.51 5.65
CA LEU A 69 10.74 3.27 4.42
C LEU A 69 11.79 4.39 4.25
N GLY A 70 12.52 4.75 5.31
CA GLY A 70 13.67 5.66 5.25
C GLY A 70 13.47 6.90 4.37
N LYS A 71 14.39 7.10 3.41
CA LYS A 71 14.39 8.26 2.50
C LYS A 71 13.21 8.28 1.52
N ILE A 72 12.48 7.18 1.34
CA ILE A 72 11.30 7.11 0.46
C ILE A 72 10.23 8.09 0.96
N LEU A 73 10.10 8.27 2.27
CA LEU A 73 9.16 9.19 2.90
C LEU A 73 9.52 10.66 2.72
N ASN A 74 10.72 10.97 2.25
CA ASN A 74 11.15 12.34 2.02
C ASN A 74 10.48 12.95 0.77
N LEU A 75 9.90 12.14 -0.13
CA LEU A 75 9.07 12.64 -1.22
C LEU A 75 7.65 12.88 -0.71
N PRO A 76 7.16 14.13 -0.65
CA PRO A 76 5.83 14.43 -0.13
C PRO A 76 4.73 13.73 -0.94
N ARG A 77 3.64 13.37 -0.27
CA ARG A 77 2.53 12.64 -0.89
C ARG A 77 1.88 13.38 -2.06
N HIS A 78 1.87 14.72 -2.02
CA HIS A 78 1.27 15.57 -3.05
C HIS A 78 2.29 16.13 -4.07
N ALA A 79 3.56 15.75 -3.96
CA ALA A 79 4.58 16.18 -4.92
C ALA A 79 4.49 15.42 -6.25
N ASN A 80 5.06 16.00 -7.30
CA ASN A 80 5.25 15.29 -8.57
C ASN A 80 6.36 14.24 -8.43
N PHE A 81 6.21 13.13 -9.14
CA PHE A 81 7.23 12.10 -9.29
C PHE A 81 7.72 12.07 -10.74
N SER A 82 9.01 11.79 -10.93
CA SER A 82 9.63 11.74 -12.26
C SER A 82 10.93 10.95 -12.20
N LEU A 83 11.05 9.93 -13.05
CA LEU A 83 12.26 9.10 -13.16
C LEU A 83 13.44 9.85 -13.78
N PHE A 84 13.25 11.06 -14.30
CA PHE A 84 14.37 11.87 -14.79
C PHE A 84 15.19 12.49 -13.65
N LEU A 85 14.62 12.58 -12.45
CA LEU A 85 15.32 13.12 -11.27
C LEU A 85 16.13 12.01 -10.56
N PRO A 86 17.44 12.21 -10.30
CA PRO A 86 18.29 11.20 -9.66
C PRO A 86 17.75 10.72 -8.31
N PHE A 87 17.29 11.65 -7.47
CA PHE A 87 16.72 11.33 -6.17
C PHE A 87 15.47 10.44 -6.28
N HIS A 88 14.59 10.72 -7.26
CA HIS A 88 13.38 9.94 -7.50
C HIS A 88 13.70 8.51 -7.98
N ARG A 89 14.70 8.34 -8.84
CA ARG A 89 15.18 7.01 -9.24
C ARG A 89 15.70 6.23 -8.05
N GLN A 90 16.46 6.88 -7.17
CA GLN A 90 17.04 6.24 -6.00
C GLN A 90 15.95 5.70 -5.06
N ILE A 91 14.96 6.53 -4.70
CA ILE A 91 13.87 6.09 -3.81
C ILE A 91 12.94 5.07 -4.49
N ALA A 92 12.77 5.13 -5.81
CA ALA A 92 12.04 4.11 -6.57
C ALA A 92 12.75 2.76 -6.54
N GLY A 93 14.06 2.73 -6.76
CA GLY A 93 14.86 1.51 -6.61
C GLY A 93 14.71 0.89 -5.22
N GLN A 94 14.86 1.71 -4.17
CA GLN A 94 14.70 1.24 -2.78
C GLN A 94 13.32 0.64 -2.50
N LEU A 95 12.24 1.26 -2.98
CA LEU A 95 10.89 0.74 -2.77
C LEU A 95 10.63 -0.54 -3.58
N ILE A 96 11.16 -0.61 -4.81
CA ILE A 96 11.11 -1.82 -5.64
C ILE A 96 11.86 -2.96 -4.94
N ASP A 97 13.07 -2.71 -4.43
CA ASP A 97 13.87 -3.71 -3.71
C ASP A 97 13.12 -4.25 -2.49
N ILE A 98 12.44 -3.38 -1.73
CA ILE A 98 11.56 -3.79 -0.61
C ILE A 98 10.45 -4.72 -1.11
N PHE A 99 9.74 -4.36 -2.18
CA PHE A 99 8.65 -5.20 -2.72
C PHE A 99 9.16 -6.52 -3.32
N MET A 100 10.32 -6.52 -3.98
CA MET A 100 10.95 -7.73 -4.51
C MET A 100 11.46 -8.65 -3.39
N GLY A 101 11.92 -8.08 -2.27
CA GLY A 101 12.42 -8.81 -1.11
C GLY A 101 11.35 -9.53 -0.28
N MET A 102 10.06 -9.24 -0.48
CA MET A 102 8.98 -9.94 0.24
C MET A 102 8.91 -11.42 -0.14
N ARG A 103 8.73 -12.33 0.84
CA ARG A 103 8.88 -13.77 0.60
C ARG A 103 7.74 -14.37 -0.22
N ASN A 104 6.52 -13.88 0.00
CA ASN A 104 5.31 -14.39 -0.63
C ASN A 104 4.29 -13.27 -0.86
N ILE A 105 3.16 -13.61 -1.48
CA ILE A 105 2.09 -12.66 -1.82
C ILE A 105 1.45 -12.05 -0.57
N ASP A 106 1.32 -12.81 0.53
CA ASP A 106 0.74 -12.29 1.77
C ASP A 106 1.61 -11.17 2.35
N GLU A 107 2.93 -11.35 2.37
CA GLU A 107 3.88 -10.33 2.85
C GLU A 107 3.93 -9.13 1.92
N LEU A 108 3.91 -9.36 0.60
CA LEU A 108 3.83 -8.29 -0.38
C LEU A 108 2.55 -7.46 -0.20
N GLN A 109 1.39 -8.11 -0.04
CA GLN A 109 0.12 -7.43 0.21
C GLN A 109 0.22 -6.59 1.48
N SER A 110 0.77 -7.15 2.54
CA SER A 110 0.88 -6.47 3.84
C SER A 110 1.81 -5.27 3.77
N MET A 111 2.96 -5.41 3.10
CA MET A 111 3.90 -4.31 2.89
C MET A 111 3.33 -3.23 1.96
N ALA A 112 2.63 -3.63 0.89
CA ALA A 112 2.03 -2.70 -0.06
C ALA A 112 0.89 -1.88 0.59
N VAL A 113 0.02 -2.54 1.38
CA VAL A 113 -1.02 -1.85 2.17
C VAL A 113 -0.38 -0.83 3.12
N TYR A 114 0.67 -1.21 3.83
CA TYR A 114 1.39 -0.32 4.74
C TYR A 114 2.00 0.91 4.02
N ALA A 115 2.63 0.70 2.87
CA ALA A 115 3.31 1.74 2.11
C ALA A 115 2.35 2.71 1.40
N ARG A 116 1.19 2.23 0.94
CA ARG A 116 0.26 2.95 0.04
C ARG A 116 -0.16 4.32 0.59
N ASP A 117 -0.47 4.41 1.87
CA ASP A 117 -0.96 5.65 2.48
C ASP A 117 0.17 6.54 3.03
N ARG A 118 1.44 6.09 2.96
CA ARG A 118 2.62 6.82 3.46
C ARG A 118 3.51 7.37 2.35
N VAL A 119 3.55 6.69 1.21
CA VAL A 119 4.41 7.04 0.08
C VAL A 119 3.65 7.89 -0.93
N ASN A 120 4.38 8.67 -1.72
CA ASN A 120 3.84 9.37 -2.88
C ASN A 120 3.07 8.40 -3.82
N PRO A 121 1.81 8.70 -4.21
CA PRO A 121 0.98 7.76 -4.97
C PRO A 121 1.54 7.39 -6.35
N TYR A 122 2.21 8.33 -7.03
CA TYR A 122 2.84 8.05 -8.32
C TYR A 122 4.03 7.11 -8.16
N LEU A 123 4.88 7.39 -7.16
CA LEU A 123 6.01 6.53 -6.81
C LEU A 123 5.54 5.12 -6.43
N PHE A 124 4.51 5.02 -5.56
CA PHE A 124 3.93 3.75 -5.14
C PHE A 124 3.42 2.94 -6.33
N ASN A 125 2.58 3.55 -7.19
CA ASN A 125 2.01 2.87 -8.35
C ASN A 125 3.09 2.38 -9.31
N TYR A 126 4.10 3.20 -9.59
CA TYR A 126 5.24 2.80 -10.42
C TYR A 126 5.96 1.58 -9.82
N CYS A 127 6.36 1.67 -8.55
CA CYS A 127 7.16 0.62 -7.90
C CYS A 127 6.39 -0.69 -7.75
N LEU A 128 5.11 -0.62 -7.35
CA LEU A 128 4.26 -1.80 -7.24
C LEU A 128 4.05 -2.44 -8.62
N SER A 129 3.80 -1.65 -9.67
CA SER A 129 3.66 -2.17 -11.04
C SER A 129 4.91 -2.91 -11.51
N VAL A 130 6.10 -2.35 -11.27
CA VAL A 130 7.37 -3.01 -11.58
C VAL A 130 7.49 -4.32 -10.82
N ALA A 131 7.23 -4.32 -9.51
CA ALA A 131 7.31 -5.53 -8.70
C ALA A 131 6.33 -6.63 -9.18
N LEU A 132 5.10 -6.27 -9.54
CA LEU A 132 4.11 -7.22 -10.07
C LEU A 132 4.53 -7.85 -11.40
N LEU A 133 5.24 -7.12 -12.25
CA LEU A 133 5.72 -7.62 -13.55
C LEU A 133 6.94 -8.54 -13.43
N HIS A 134 7.74 -8.41 -12.38
CA HIS A 134 9.02 -9.13 -12.25
C HIS A 134 9.01 -10.22 -11.18
N ARG A 135 8.00 -10.27 -10.30
CA ARG A 135 7.87 -11.33 -9.29
C ARG A 135 7.27 -12.61 -9.89
N PRO A 136 7.79 -13.80 -9.52
CA PRO A 136 7.25 -15.09 -9.96
C PRO A 136 5.85 -15.42 -9.41
#